data_AF-A0A0D3C2I7-F1
#
_entry.id   AF-A0A0D3C2I7-F1
#
_cell.length_a   1.000
_cell.length_b   1.000
_cell.length_c   1.000
_cell.angle_alpha   90.00
_cell.angle_beta   90.00
_cell.angle_gamma   90.00
#
_symmetry.space_group_name_H-M   'P 1'
#
loop_
_entity.id
_entity.type
_entity.pdbx_description
1 polymer ?
#
loop_
_entity_poly.entity_id
_entity_poly.type
_entity_poly.pdbx_seq_one_letter_code
_entity_poly.pdbx_strand_id
1 'polypeptide(L)'
;MPETVIGCSHNSSVFQTTGSGIVGLSWDRSSLISQMGKNMHGAFSFCLSPGGTSKINFGSNAIVSGNGTVSTPMFLKKAKPGFYYLNLDAVSVGETRVETLGTPFHAVDSNMINYLVLDKHNTYMAYGHAICLVILCNAEEALFGNRAQNNFLVGYDHSSRLVSFKPTDCGVTEDKKTKRLNFCSIVFTV
;
A
#
# COMPACT_ATOMS: atom_id res chain seq x y z
N MET A 1 15.96 -11.18 17.60
CA MET A 1 16.66 -10.77 16.36
C MET A 1 18.02 -10.18 16.74
N PRO A 2 18.99 -11.01 17.16
CA PRO A 2 20.20 -10.50 17.80
C PRO A 2 21.31 -10.03 16.84
N GLU A 3 21.16 -10.18 15.52
CA GLU A 3 22.18 -9.77 14.52
C GLU A 3 21.58 -8.94 13.38
N THR A 4 20.90 -7.83 13.71
CA THR A 4 20.36 -6.94 12.69
C THR A 4 21.46 -6.04 12.15
N VAL A 5 21.72 -6.14 10.85
CA VAL A 5 22.60 -5.23 10.12
C VAL A 5 21.86 -3.91 9.88
N ILE A 6 22.38 -2.84 10.46
CA ILE A 6 21.88 -1.47 10.30
C ILE A 6 22.98 -0.63 9.66
N GLY A 7 22.64 0.11 8.60
CA GLY A 7 23.57 1.02 7.94
C GLY A 7 23.74 2.34 8.71
N CYS A 8 24.92 2.94 8.63
CA CYS A 8 25.20 4.27 9.18
C CYS A 8 25.28 5.29 8.04
N SER A 9 24.69 6.47 8.26
CA SER A 9 24.77 7.60 7.33
C SER A 9 25.37 8.81 8.03
N HIS A 10 26.21 9.58 7.32
CA HIS A 10 26.79 10.82 7.81
C HIS A 10 26.24 11.99 6.98
N ASN A 11 25.52 12.91 7.63
CA ASN A 11 24.89 14.09 7.03
C ASN A 11 23.93 13.80 5.87
N SER A 12 22.68 13.44 6.21
CA SER A 12 21.62 13.14 5.23
C SER A 12 20.74 14.37 5.01
N SER A 13 20.72 14.92 3.79
CA SER A 13 19.88 16.06 3.41
C SER A 13 18.57 15.68 2.70
N VAL A 14 18.39 14.38 2.39
CA VAL A 14 17.32 13.90 1.50
C VAL A 14 15.94 13.88 2.16
N PHE A 15 15.87 13.71 3.48
CA PHE A 15 14.60 13.66 4.21
C PHE A 15 14.60 14.69 5.35
N GLN A 16 13.68 15.66 5.30
CA GLN A 16 13.39 16.57 6.40
C GLN A 16 12.49 15.85 7.41
N THR A 17 13.08 15.05 8.29
CA THR A 17 12.34 14.36 9.37
C THR A 17 12.98 14.66 10.72
N THR A 18 12.20 14.53 11.78
CA THR A 18 12.71 14.53 13.16
C THR A 18 13.32 13.18 13.57
N GLY A 19 13.27 12.16 12.70
CA GLY A 19 13.78 10.83 12.95
C GLY A 19 15.29 10.72 12.72
N SER A 20 15.95 9.83 13.48
CA SER A 20 17.39 9.57 13.37
C SER A 20 17.78 8.65 12.21
N GLY A 21 16.82 8.18 11.41
CA GLY A 21 17.07 7.23 10.32
C GLY A 21 15.80 6.77 9.59
N ILE A 22 15.97 5.76 8.73
CA ILE A 22 14.90 5.21 7.88
C ILE A 22 14.83 3.70 8.11
N VAL A 23 13.62 3.16 8.19
CA VAL A 23 13.38 1.72 8.22
C VAL A 23 13.02 1.25 6.81
N GLY A 24 13.91 0.47 6.20
CA GLY A 24 13.67 -0.12 4.88
C GLY A 24 12.75 -1.34 4.99
N LEU A 25 11.61 -1.30 4.29
CA LEU A 25 10.62 -2.39 4.24
C LEU A 25 10.55 -3.09 2.87
N SER A 26 11.56 -2.88 2.01
CA SER A 26 11.65 -3.44 0.66
C SER A 26 11.87 -4.96 0.67
N TRP A 27 11.87 -5.60 -0.50
CA TRP A 27 12.27 -7.01 -0.62
C TRP A 27 13.80 -7.20 -0.53
N ASP A 28 14.59 -6.14 -0.39
CA ASP A 28 16.04 -6.29 -0.38
C ASP A 28 16.53 -7.14 0.81
N ARG A 29 17.64 -7.86 0.66
CA ARG A 29 18.22 -8.68 1.75
C ARG A 29 18.60 -7.86 2.98
N SER A 30 18.96 -6.60 2.78
CA SER A 30 19.29 -5.65 3.85
C SER A 30 18.05 -4.99 4.48
N SER A 31 16.84 -5.21 3.96
CA SER A 31 15.61 -4.68 4.56
C SER A 31 15.34 -5.30 5.92
N LEU A 32 14.60 -4.59 6.78
CA LEU A 32 14.14 -5.12 8.06
C LEU A 32 13.36 -6.43 7.85
N ILE A 33 12.48 -6.47 6.84
CA ILE A 33 11.60 -7.61 6.57
C ILE A 33 12.39 -8.87 6.24
N SER A 34 13.42 -8.76 5.40
CA SER A 34 14.30 -9.88 5.06
C SER A 34 15.15 -10.33 6.25
N GLN A 35 15.62 -9.39 7.08
CA GLN A 35 16.47 -9.67 8.24
C GLN A 35 15.71 -10.28 9.42
N MET A 36 14.39 -10.05 9.52
CA MET A 36 13.54 -10.66 10.55
C MET A 36 13.48 -12.19 10.47
N GLY A 37 13.83 -12.76 9.31
CA GLY A 37 13.96 -14.19 9.10
C GLY A 37 12.63 -14.95 9.08
N LYS A 38 12.72 -16.27 8.85
CA LYS A 38 11.55 -17.14 8.64
C LYS A 38 10.60 -17.21 9.85
N ASN A 39 11.12 -17.01 11.07
CA ASN A 39 10.32 -17.05 12.30
C ASN A 39 9.29 -15.91 12.37
N MET A 40 9.47 -14.84 11.60
CA MET A 40 8.55 -13.71 11.48
C MET A 40 7.82 -13.71 10.14
N HIS A 41 7.79 -14.85 9.44
CA HIS A 41 7.09 -15.06 8.15
C HIS A 41 7.51 -14.10 7.01
N GLY A 42 8.51 -13.22 7.23
CA GLY A 42 8.81 -12.11 6.32
C GLY A 42 7.59 -11.22 6.06
N ALA A 43 6.69 -11.10 7.04
CA ALA A 43 5.42 -10.41 6.87
C ALA A 43 5.35 -9.12 7.69
N PHE A 44 4.78 -8.07 7.09
CA PHE A 44 4.45 -6.83 7.78
C PHE A 44 3.13 -6.26 7.28
N SER A 45 2.43 -5.54 8.14
CA SER A 45 1.22 -4.82 7.77
C SER A 45 1.17 -3.47 8.43
N PHE A 46 0.43 -2.55 7.83
CA PHE A 46 0.23 -1.23 8.40
C PHE A 46 -1.16 -0.71 8.10
N CYS A 47 -1.61 0.22 8.94
CA CYS A 47 -2.86 0.94 8.76
C CYS A 47 -2.52 2.44 8.79
N LEU A 48 -2.48 3.08 7.62
CA LEU A 48 -2.17 4.50 7.52
C LEU A 48 -3.41 5.32 7.86
N SER A 49 -3.34 6.06 8.96
CA SER A 49 -4.35 7.03 9.31
C SER A 49 -4.22 8.27 8.41
N PRO A 50 -5.31 8.83 7.88
CA PRO A 50 -5.29 10.12 7.18
C PRO A 50 -4.86 11.29 8.09
N GLY A 51 -4.82 11.09 9.41
CA GLY A 51 -4.25 12.02 10.38
C GLY A 51 -3.95 11.35 11.73
N GLY A 52 -2.87 11.77 12.41
CA GLY A 52 -2.48 11.22 13.72
C GLY A 52 -1.57 10.00 13.64
N THR A 53 -1.60 9.16 14.67
CA THR A 53 -0.66 8.02 14.82
C THR A 53 -1.16 6.80 14.06
N SER A 54 -0.29 6.24 13.20
CA SER A 54 -0.53 4.98 12.48
C SER A 54 0.16 3.81 13.18
N LYS A 55 -0.20 2.57 12.83
CA LYS A 55 0.41 1.36 13.38
C LYS A 55 1.02 0.49 12.30
N ILE A 56 2.14 -0.15 12.64
CA ILE A 56 2.79 -1.19 11.85
C ILE A 56 2.89 -2.47 12.69
N ASN A 57 2.58 -3.60 12.09
CA ASN A 57 2.67 -4.92 12.68
C ASN A 57 3.68 -5.76 11.89
N PHE A 58 4.27 -6.73 12.56
CA PHE A 58 5.21 -7.68 11.95
C PHE A 58 4.88 -9.11 12.37
N GLY A 59 5.39 -10.08 11.62
CA GLY A 59 5.22 -11.48 11.97
C GLY A 59 3.81 -11.99 11.69
N SER A 60 3.36 -12.97 12.47
CA SER A 60 2.01 -13.53 12.37
C SER A 60 0.90 -12.49 12.55
N ASN A 61 1.14 -11.45 13.34
CA ASN A 61 0.18 -10.34 13.55
C ASN A 61 0.03 -9.45 12.31
N ALA A 62 0.89 -9.61 11.31
CA ALA A 62 0.82 -8.86 10.06
C ALA A 62 -0.09 -9.52 9.01
N ILE A 63 -0.54 -10.76 9.22
CA ILE A 63 -1.35 -11.47 8.22
C ILE A 63 -2.75 -10.86 8.16
N VAL A 64 -3.08 -10.25 7.02
CA VAL A 64 -4.37 -9.60 6.78
C VAL A 64 -5.33 -10.59 6.12
N SER A 65 -6.46 -10.82 6.78
CA SER A 65 -7.50 -11.74 6.32
C SER A 65 -8.89 -11.35 6.84
N GLY A 66 -9.90 -12.12 6.42
CA GLY A 66 -11.29 -11.98 6.83
C GLY A 66 -12.17 -11.32 5.77
N ASN A 67 -13.42 -11.03 6.16
CA ASN A 67 -14.41 -10.45 5.24
C ASN A 67 -13.96 -9.07 4.73
N GLY A 68 -14.13 -8.84 3.43
CA GLY A 68 -13.73 -7.62 2.74
C GLY A 68 -12.22 -7.48 2.48
N THR A 69 -11.41 -8.50 2.80
CA THR A 69 -10.01 -8.54 2.37
C THR A 69 -9.91 -8.92 0.90
N VAL A 70 -9.11 -8.16 0.17
CA VAL A 70 -8.78 -8.35 -1.24
C VAL A 70 -7.28 -8.63 -1.32
N SER A 71 -6.87 -9.68 -2.01
CA SER A 71 -5.46 -10.07 -2.12
C SER A 71 -5.06 -10.19 -3.57
N THR A 72 -3.85 -9.75 -3.90
CA THR A 72 -3.28 -9.86 -5.24
C THR A 72 -1.84 -10.35 -5.17
N PRO A 73 -1.39 -11.18 -6.14
CA PRO A 73 0.00 -11.61 -6.22
C PRO A 73 0.96 -10.42 -6.37
N MET A 74 2.05 -10.45 -5.61
CA MET A 74 3.17 -9.53 -5.81
C MET A 74 4.36 -10.23 -6.45
N PHE A 75 5.13 -9.46 -7.22
CA PHE A 75 6.31 -9.93 -7.93
C PHE A 75 7.45 -8.92 -7.89
N LEU A 76 8.64 -9.37 -8.32
CA LEU A 76 9.85 -8.55 -8.43
C LEU A 76 10.24 -8.39 -9.90
N LYS A 77 10.61 -7.17 -10.30
CA LYS A 77 11.21 -6.93 -11.61
C LYS A 77 12.72 -7.06 -11.54
N LYS A 78 13.34 -7.65 -12.57
CA LYS A 78 14.80 -7.76 -12.69
C LYS A 78 15.48 -6.39 -12.85
N ALA A 79 14.85 -5.46 -13.58
CA ALA A 79 15.42 -4.16 -13.89
C ALA A 79 15.52 -3.21 -12.67
N LYS A 80 14.60 -3.35 -11.71
CA LYS A 80 14.52 -2.54 -10.49
C LYS A 80 14.23 -3.47 -9.29
N PRO A 81 15.23 -4.25 -8.83
CA PRO A 81 15.03 -5.20 -7.74
C PRO A 81 14.72 -4.47 -6.43
N GLY A 82 13.95 -5.11 -5.55
CA GLY A 82 13.66 -4.62 -4.20
C GLY A 82 12.29 -3.93 -4.02
N PHE A 83 11.65 -3.45 -5.09
CA PHE A 83 10.29 -2.91 -5.01
C PHE A 83 9.24 -4.03 -5.12
N TYR A 84 8.09 -3.81 -4.47
CA TYR A 84 6.92 -4.66 -4.62
C TYR A 84 6.14 -4.23 -5.86
N TYR A 85 6.00 -5.13 -6.82
CA TYR A 85 5.18 -4.92 -8.01
C TYR A 85 3.89 -5.72 -7.91
N LEU A 86 2.82 -5.12 -8.39
CA LEU A 86 1.46 -5.65 -8.45
C LEU A 86 0.97 -5.51 -9.88
N ASN A 87 0.07 -6.40 -10.30
CA ASN A 87 -0.65 -6.17 -11.55
C ASN A 87 -1.77 -5.17 -11.30
N LEU A 88 -1.91 -4.24 -12.24
CA LEU A 88 -3.07 -3.37 -12.35
C LEU A 88 -3.71 -3.72 -13.69
N ASP A 89 -4.92 -4.25 -13.64
CA ASP A 89 -5.64 -4.68 -14.84
C ASP A 89 -6.45 -3.53 -15.40
N ALA A 90 -7.06 -2.73 -14.54
CA ALA A 90 -7.81 -1.55 -14.95
C ALA A 90 -8.03 -0.54 -13.83
N VAL A 91 -8.40 0.66 -14.27
CA VAL A 91 -8.92 1.73 -13.43
C VAL A 91 -10.33 2.07 -13.89
N SER A 92 -11.26 2.25 -12.95
CA SER A 92 -12.63 2.69 -13.27
C SER A 92 -13.02 3.94 -12.47
N VAL A 93 -13.72 4.87 -13.12
CA VAL A 93 -14.31 6.08 -12.53
C VAL A 93 -15.79 6.11 -12.89
N GLY A 94 -16.65 5.86 -11.91
CA GLY A 94 -18.07 5.59 -12.18
C GLY A 94 -18.20 4.38 -13.11
N GLU A 95 -18.93 4.53 -14.21
CA GLU A 95 -19.12 3.48 -15.23
C GLU A 95 -17.99 3.41 -16.27
N THR A 96 -17.06 4.38 -16.25
CA THR A 96 -15.97 4.44 -17.23
C THR A 96 -14.81 3.58 -16.76
N ARG A 97 -14.57 2.46 -17.44
CA ARG A 97 -13.43 1.57 -17.21
C ARG A 97 -12.34 1.78 -18.25
N VAL A 98 -11.10 1.89 -17.79
CA VAL A 98 -9.90 2.01 -18.61
C VAL A 98 -9.01 0.82 -18.30
N GLU A 99 -8.87 -0.09 -19.26
CA GLU A 99 -7.93 -1.21 -19.16
C GLU A 99 -6.51 -0.64 -19.18
N THR A 100 -5.71 -1.04 -18.21
CA THR A 100 -4.27 -0.84 -18.26
C THR A 100 -3.71 -2.09 -18.93
N LEU A 101 -2.97 -1.95 -20.02
CA LEU A 101 -2.32 -3.06 -20.73
C LEU A 101 -1.31 -3.73 -19.79
N GLY A 102 -1.79 -4.51 -18.82
CA GLY A 102 -0.97 -5.28 -17.91
C GLY A 102 -0.10 -6.21 -18.73
N THR A 103 1.16 -6.39 -18.32
CA THR A 103 1.94 -7.50 -18.88
C THR A 103 1.18 -8.79 -18.58
N PRO A 104 0.82 -9.60 -19.58
CA PRO A 104 0.02 -10.79 -19.36
C PRO A 104 0.88 -11.84 -18.65
N PHE A 105 0.89 -11.81 -17.32
CA PHE A 105 1.32 -12.96 -16.52
C PHE A 105 0.06 -13.67 -16.06
N HIS A 106 -0.05 -14.94 -16.44
CA HIS A 106 -1.16 -15.84 -16.17
C HIS A 106 -1.69 -15.65 -14.75
N ALA A 107 -2.86 -15.02 -14.64
CA ALA A 107 -3.74 -15.20 -13.51
C ALA A 107 -4.04 -16.70 -13.46
N VAL A 108 -3.49 -17.38 -12.46
CA VAL A 108 -3.94 -18.72 -12.11
C VAL A 108 -5.32 -18.53 -11.48
N ASP A 109 -6.30 -19.14 -12.15
CA ASP A 109 -7.71 -19.27 -11.81
C ASP A 109 -8.61 -18.02 -11.96
N SER A 110 -9.31 -18.07 -13.08
CA SER A 110 -10.41 -17.25 -13.55
C SER A 110 -11.66 -17.44 -12.68
N ASN A 111 -11.85 -16.59 -11.67
CA ASN A 111 -13.18 -16.05 -11.29
C ASN A 111 -13.21 -14.97 -10.18
N MET A 112 -12.07 -14.48 -9.69
CA MET A 112 -12.05 -13.44 -8.65
C MET A 112 -11.45 -12.14 -9.21
N ILE A 113 -12.32 -11.29 -9.78
CA ILE A 113 -11.93 -9.91 -10.06
C ILE A 113 -11.84 -9.20 -8.70
N ASN A 114 -10.61 -8.98 -8.26
CA ASN A 114 -10.32 -8.29 -7.02
C ASN A 114 -10.33 -6.78 -7.32
N TYR A 115 -11.19 -6.05 -6.61
CA TYR A 115 -11.32 -4.61 -6.79
C TYR A 115 -11.03 -3.86 -5.49
N LEU A 116 -10.25 -2.79 -5.61
CA LEU A 116 -9.94 -1.86 -4.53
C LEU A 116 -10.69 -0.55 -4.79
N VAL A 117 -11.65 -0.23 -3.92
CA VAL A 117 -12.41 1.01 -4.02
C VAL A 117 -11.71 2.10 -3.23
N LEU A 118 -11.18 3.09 -3.91
CA LEU A 118 -10.64 4.30 -3.29
C LEU A 118 -11.73 5.30 -2.99
N ASP A 119 -11.72 5.80 -1.75
CA ASP A 119 -12.64 6.82 -1.30
C ASP A 119 -12.07 8.24 -1.49
N LYS A 120 -12.77 9.23 -0.93
CA LYS A 120 -12.36 10.62 -1.01
C LYS A 120 -11.05 10.93 -0.29
N HIS A 121 -10.73 10.24 0.81
CA HIS A 121 -9.52 10.44 1.61
C HIS A 121 -8.30 9.86 0.89
N ASN A 122 -8.50 8.80 0.11
CA ASN A 122 -7.48 8.21 -0.76
C ASN A 122 -7.19 9.07 -1.99
N THR A 123 -8.24 9.66 -2.56
CA THR A 123 -8.22 10.17 -3.94
C THR A 123 -8.14 11.69 -4.04
N TYR A 124 -8.65 12.41 -3.04
CA TYR A 124 -8.74 13.87 -3.09
C TYR A 124 -8.05 14.52 -1.89
N MET A 125 -7.58 15.75 -2.07
CA MET A 125 -7.05 16.60 -1.00
C MET A 125 -7.65 18.00 -1.07
N ALA A 126 -8.02 18.55 0.09
CA ALA A 126 -8.52 19.92 0.20
C ALA A 126 -7.36 20.91 0.31
N TYR A 127 -7.42 21.99 -0.46
CA TYR A 127 -6.50 23.13 -0.43
C TYR A 127 -7.32 24.41 -0.27
N GLY A 128 -7.48 24.86 0.97
CA GLY A 128 -8.35 25.99 1.28
C GLY A 128 -9.80 25.71 0.87
N HIS A 129 -10.28 26.43 -0.15
CA HIS A 129 -11.64 26.28 -0.70
C HIS A 129 -11.73 25.34 -1.90
N ALA A 130 -10.60 24.76 -2.36
CA ALA A 130 -10.55 23.83 -3.48
C ALA A 130 -10.39 22.38 -3.00
N ILE A 131 -10.88 21.43 -3.80
CA ILE A 131 -10.63 20.00 -3.63
C ILE A 131 -9.96 19.49 -4.90
N CYS A 132 -8.76 18.93 -4.77
CA CYS A 132 -7.95 18.49 -5.89
C CYS A 132 -7.88 16.96 -5.92
N LEU A 133 -8.00 16.38 -7.12
CA LEU A 133 -7.65 15.00 -7.39
C LEU A 133 -6.13 14.83 -7.23
N VAL A 134 -5.69 13.85 -6.46
CA VAL A 134 -4.26 13.60 -6.19
C VAL A 134 -3.67 12.45 -7.01
N ILE A 135 -4.19 12.25 -8.22
CA ILE A 135 -3.59 11.36 -9.21
C ILE A 135 -2.74 12.22 -10.14
N LEU A 136 -1.44 11.94 -10.20
CA LEU A 136 -0.47 12.69 -10.99
C LEU A 136 0.07 11.81 -12.12
N CYS A 137 0.16 12.39 -13.31
CA CYS A 137 0.74 11.74 -14.48
C CYS A 137 2.18 12.24 -14.67
N ASN A 138 3.17 11.49 -14.18
CA ASN A 138 4.58 11.88 -14.29
C ASN A 138 5.56 10.70 -14.38
N ALA A 139 5.08 9.47 -14.62
CA ALA A 139 5.92 8.28 -14.49
C ALA A 139 5.69 7.25 -15.60
N GLU A 140 6.75 6.51 -15.91
CA GLU A 140 6.72 5.31 -16.78
C GLU A 140 6.01 4.11 -16.12
N GLU A 141 5.89 4.12 -14.78
CA GLU A 141 5.26 3.06 -13.98
C GLU A 141 4.22 3.67 -13.04
N ALA A 142 3.07 3.01 -12.87
CA ALA A 142 2.05 3.42 -11.91
C ALA A 142 2.53 3.18 -10.47
N LEU A 143 2.47 4.22 -9.63
CA LEU A 143 2.85 4.15 -8.22
C LEU A 143 1.62 4.28 -7.33
N PHE A 144 1.34 3.26 -6.53
CA PHE A 144 0.28 3.30 -5.53
C PHE A 144 0.76 4.01 -4.25
N GLY A 145 0.61 5.34 -4.25
CA GLY A 145 1.16 6.21 -3.21
C GLY A 145 0.56 6.00 -1.81
N ASN A 146 1.22 6.59 -0.80
CA ASN A 146 0.83 6.50 0.62
C ASN A 146 -0.61 6.97 0.88
N ARG A 147 -1.05 8.06 0.26
CA ARG A 147 -2.42 8.57 0.46
C ARG A 147 -3.47 7.59 -0.04
N ALA A 148 -3.20 6.92 -1.16
CA ALA A 148 -4.10 5.92 -1.71
C ALA A 148 -4.22 4.68 -0.81
N GLN A 149 -3.27 4.48 0.11
CA GLN A 149 -3.25 3.41 1.12
C GLN A 149 -3.87 3.80 2.46
N ASN A 150 -4.30 5.05 2.65
CA ASN A 150 -5.00 5.47 3.86
C ASN A 150 -6.28 4.66 4.08
N ASN A 151 -6.64 4.38 5.33
CA ASN A 151 -7.84 3.61 5.67
C ASN A 151 -7.91 2.21 5.02
N PHE A 152 -6.74 1.63 4.73
CA PHE A 152 -6.58 0.23 4.46
C PHE A 152 -5.61 -0.36 5.46
N LEU A 153 -5.97 -1.51 6.03
CA LEU A 153 -4.99 -2.42 6.61
C LEU A 153 -4.32 -3.15 5.43
N VAL A 154 -3.11 -2.75 5.11
CA VAL A 154 -2.32 -3.29 4.00
C VAL A 154 -1.30 -4.27 4.56
N GLY A 155 -1.34 -5.53 4.12
CA GLY A 155 -0.43 -6.58 4.52
C GLY A 155 0.44 -7.05 3.36
N TYR A 156 1.73 -7.20 3.61
CA TYR A 156 2.71 -7.78 2.69
C TYR A 156 3.21 -9.08 3.31
N ASP A 157 3.02 -10.19 2.61
CA ASP A 157 3.45 -11.52 3.05
C ASP A 157 4.43 -12.12 2.02
N HIS A 158 5.72 -12.07 2.34
CA HIS A 158 6.77 -12.63 1.45
C HIS A 158 6.67 -14.14 1.29
N SER A 159 6.09 -14.85 2.25
CA SER A 159 5.97 -16.30 2.22
C SER A 159 4.93 -16.75 1.20
N SER A 160 3.75 -16.12 1.20
CA SER A 160 2.69 -16.38 0.22
C SER A 160 2.83 -15.57 -1.08
N ARG A 161 3.72 -14.57 -1.09
CA ARG A 161 3.88 -13.59 -2.19
C ARG A 161 2.59 -12.85 -2.52
N LEU A 162 1.84 -12.49 -1.48
CA LEU A 162 0.60 -11.73 -1.61
C LEU A 162 0.72 -10.37 -0.95
N VAL A 163 0.04 -9.39 -1.54
CA VAL A 163 -0.34 -8.16 -0.86
C VAL A 163 -1.85 -8.19 -0.66
N SER A 164 -2.27 -7.89 0.56
CA SER A 164 -3.67 -7.92 0.98
C SER A 164 -4.10 -6.54 1.43
N PHE A 165 -5.26 -6.11 0.95
CA PHE A 165 -5.92 -4.85 1.30
C PHE A 165 -7.21 -5.15 2.02
N LYS A 166 -7.43 -4.52 3.17
CA LYS A 166 -8.70 -4.59 3.90
C LYS A 166 -9.15 -3.18 4.25
N PRO A 167 -10.31 -2.71 3.78
CA PRO A 167 -10.86 -1.43 4.21
C PRO A 167 -10.94 -1.39 5.74
N THR A 168 -10.34 -0.39 6.37
CA THR A 168 -10.23 -0.29 7.82
C THR A 168 -10.13 1.18 8.20
N ASP A 169 -10.96 1.65 9.13
CA ASP A 169 -10.77 3.00 9.66
C ASP A 169 -9.52 3.03 10.55
N CYS A 170 -8.43 3.59 10.02
CA CYS A 170 -7.14 3.62 10.70
C CYS A 170 -7.04 4.78 11.71
N GLY A 171 -8.01 5.70 11.75
CA GLY A 171 -7.89 7.00 12.40
C GLY A 171 -8.73 7.20 13.66
N VAL A 172 -8.90 6.19 14.51
CA VAL A 172 -9.80 6.29 15.67
C VAL A 172 -9.33 7.32 16.71
N THR A 173 -9.93 8.51 16.65
CA THR A 173 -10.35 9.35 17.79
C THR A 173 -11.82 9.72 17.55
N GLU A 174 -12.66 9.62 18.58
CA GLU A 174 -14.13 9.66 18.51
C GLU A 174 -14.75 10.71 17.55
N ASP A 175 -15.81 10.23 16.89
CA ASP A 175 -16.93 10.97 16.32
C ASP A 175 -16.64 12.28 15.57
N LYS A 176 -16.41 12.14 14.26
CA LYS A 176 -16.94 13.11 13.30
C LYS A 176 -17.65 12.39 12.17
N LYS A 177 -18.97 12.23 12.34
CA LYS A 177 -19.93 11.98 11.26
C LYS A 177 -19.71 13.00 10.15
N THR A 178 -18.88 12.63 9.18
CA THR A 178 -18.58 13.50 8.05
C THR A 178 -19.76 13.41 7.10
N LYS A 179 -20.38 14.55 6.76
CA LYS A 179 -21.44 14.61 5.75
C LYS A 179 -21.00 13.83 4.50
N ARG A 180 -21.84 12.89 4.05
CA ARG A 180 -21.70 12.23 2.75
C ARG A 180 -21.89 13.30 1.68
N LEU A 181 -20.78 13.79 1.15
CA LEU A 181 -20.72 14.39 -0.16
C LEU A 181 -20.53 13.22 -1.15
N ASN A 182 -21.34 13.17 -2.20
CA ASN A 182 -21.22 12.16 -3.24
C ASN A 182 -19.96 12.48 -4.08
N PHE A 183 -18.83 11.89 -3.70
CA PHE A 183 -17.64 11.89 -4.53
C PHE A 183 -17.65 10.68 -5.45
N CYS A 184 -17.09 10.84 -6.64
CA CYS A 184 -16.85 9.70 -7.52
C CYS A 184 -15.73 8.84 -6.91
N SER A 185 -16.02 7.56 -6.68
CA SER A 185 -15.00 6.60 -6.22
C SER A 185 -14.17 6.12 -7.42
N ILE A 186 -12.88 5.93 -7.18
CA ILE A 186 -11.98 5.31 -8.16
C ILE A 186 -11.80 3.86 -7.77
N VAL A 187 -11.99 2.95 -8.72
CA VAL A 187 -11.88 1.52 -8.49
C VAL A 187 -10.66 0.99 -9.24
N PHE A 188 -9.73 0.36 -8.52
CA PHE A 188 -8.61 -0.36 -9.11
C PHE A 188 -8.94 -1.84 -9.19
N THR A 189 -8.71 -2.44 -10.36
CA THR A 189 -8.79 -3.90 -10.54
C THR A 189 -7.38 -4.47 -10.49
N VAL A 190 -7.14 -5.42 -9.58
CA VAL A 190 -5.81 -5.96 -9.25
C VAL A 190 -5.83 -7.47 -9.14
#